data_AF-A0A6N2V939-F1
#
_entry.id   AF-A0A6N2V939-F1
#
_cell.length_a   1.000
_cell.length_b   1.000
_cell.length_c   1.000
_cell.angle_alpha   90.00
_cell.angle_beta   90.00
_cell.angle_gamma   90.00
#
_symmetry.space_group_name_H-M   'P 1'
#
loop_
_entity.id
_entity.type
_entity.pdbx_description
1 polymer ?
#
loop_
_entity_poly.entity_id
_entity_poly.type
_entity_poly.pdbx_seq_one_letter_code
_entity_poly.pdbx_strand_id
1 'polypeptide(L)'
;MRGIFLVSCFLGGSALLAGCRDDGSPRPATEDAARITGARQWGESRSALQKRELDRAAGPALPIPDDLPARELVGTTRQIHQLIEASGIPSRFESYTEAVPAAGASLRMAAIPGGTFLMGSPAEEPGRKPDEGPRHEVNVSPFWISETEIPWELYTAFMENGRPRAKDGQLLEEQPDDELWDSVTQPTAPYTAMNLGMGHGYEHGLPAISMSHHAASKFCEWLSAQTGHYYRLPTEAEWEYACRAGNPGAYSYGNGEEALDQYAWYWDNSNDRYQKTGSKKPNKWGLRDMHGNVAEWVLDSYLPDAYGKRDGQPAKDPLVIAPKAPHVVRGGSWEDDPDRLRSAARRASSPAWNRQDPQNPKSIWYLTDGGMIGFRVVRPMNIPDVITMHRLWNFSKGEP
;
A
#
# COMPACT_ATOMS: atom_id res chain seq x y z
N MET A 1 -37.72 -45.15 -26.70
CA MET A 1 -37.64 -43.98 -27.60
C MET A 1 -37.01 -42.83 -26.82
N ARG A 2 -35.91 -42.27 -27.39
CA ARG A 2 -35.31 -40.91 -27.25
C ARG A 2 -35.85 -40.04 -26.09
N GLY A 3 -35.10 -39.55 -25.11
CA GLY A 3 -33.80 -38.84 -25.17
C GLY A 3 -34.03 -37.34 -25.44
N ILE A 4 -33.56 -36.44 -24.56
CA ILE A 4 -32.96 -35.11 -24.84
C ILE A 4 -32.90 -34.22 -23.56
N PHE A 5 -31.73 -33.59 -23.38
CA PHE A 5 -31.36 -32.52 -22.44
C PHE A 5 -32.13 -31.21 -22.69
N LEU A 6 -32.28 -30.36 -21.66
CA LEU A 6 -32.36 -28.91 -21.90
C LEU A 6 -31.62 -28.10 -20.83
N VAL A 7 -30.76 -27.22 -21.37
CA VAL A 7 -29.91 -26.22 -20.73
C VAL A 7 -30.58 -24.84 -20.92
N SER A 8 -30.47 -23.99 -19.90
CA SER A 8 -30.52 -22.51 -19.88
C SER A 8 -31.69 -21.74 -20.52
N CYS A 9 -32.28 -20.83 -19.73
CA CYS A 9 -32.16 -19.37 -19.89
C CYS A 9 -33.26 -18.66 -19.07
N PHE A 10 -32.89 -18.03 -17.95
CA PHE A 10 -33.72 -17.00 -17.33
C PHE A 10 -33.43 -15.67 -18.04
N LEU A 11 -34.30 -15.29 -18.97
CA LEU A 11 -34.43 -13.91 -19.45
C LEU A 11 -35.71 -13.33 -18.85
N GLY A 12 -35.55 -12.18 -18.18
CA GLY A 12 -36.62 -11.47 -17.52
C GLY A 12 -37.65 -10.88 -18.49
N GLY A 13 -38.82 -10.60 -17.95
CA GLY A 13 -39.87 -9.87 -18.64
C GLY A 13 -41.11 -9.73 -17.76
N SER A 14 -41.19 -8.63 -17.01
CA SER A 14 -42.40 -8.23 -16.29
C SER A 14 -43.55 -8.01 -17.28
N ALA A 15 -44.66 -8.72 -17.07
CA ALA A 15 -45.91 -8.48 -17.78
C ALA A 15 -46.55 -7.16 -17.29
N LEU A 16 -46.80 -6.23 -18.22
CA LEU A 16 -47.64 -5.06 -18.00
C LEU A 16 -49.07 -5.41 -18.42
N LEU A 17 -49.98 -5.50 -17.45
CA LEU A 17 -51.43 -5.54 -17.67
C LEU A 17 -51.92 -4.13 -18.01
N ALA A 18 -52.48 -3.93 -19.21
CA ALA A 18 -53.18 -2.71 -19.59
C ALA A 18 -54.67 -2.80 -19.15
N GLY A 19 -55.11 -1.87 -18.30
CA GLY A 19 -56.50 -1.76 -17.85
C GLY A 19 -57.41 -1.09 -18.90
N CYS A 20 -58.58 -1.68 -19.13
CA CYS A 20 -59.67 -1.09 -19.92
C CYS A 20 -60.41 0.01 -19.14
N ARG A 21 -61.11 0.92 -19.83
CA ARG A 21 -62.12 1.82 -19.21
C ARG A 21 -63.42 1.03 -18.96
N ASP A 22 -64.24 1.49 -18.02
CA ASP A 22 -65.49 0.83 -17.60
C ASP A 22 -66.59 0.77 -18.69
N ASP A 23 -66.34 1.32 -19.89
CA ASP A 23 -67.25 1.27 -21.05
C ASP A 23 -66.75 0.43 -22.23
N GLY A 24 -65.62 -0.29 -22.08
CA GLY A 24 -65.13 -1.24 -23.08
C GLY A 24 -64.55 -0.64 -24.36
N SER A 25 -64.34 0.68 -24.43
CA SER A 25 -63.68 1.32 -25.58
C SER A 25 -62.14 1.28 -25.48
N PRO A 26 -61.39 1.08 -26.60
CA PRO A 26 -59.93 1.16 -26.60
C PRO A 26 -59.48 2.62 -26.45
N ARG A 27 -58.51 2.88 -25.54
CA ARG A 27 -57.91 4.22 -25.37
C ARG A 27 -57.04 4.58 -26.59
N PRO A 28 -57.16 5.80 -27.15
CA PRO A 28 -56.25 6.25 -28.21
C PRO A 28 -54.81 6.39 -27.69
N ALA A 29 -53.85 5.94 -28.50
CA ALA A 29 -52.43 5.80 -28.16
C ALA A 29 -51.64 7.12 -28.10
N THR A 30 -52.23 8.18 -27.56
CA THR A 30 -51.56 9.50 -27.40
C THR A 30 -51.63 10.09 -26.00
N GLU A 31 -52.12 9.36 -24.99
CA GLU A 31 -52.08 9.81 -23.59
C GLU A 31 -51.16 8.98 -22.66
N ASP A 32 -50.63 7.84 -23.12
CA ASP A 32 -49.60 7.08 -22.36
C ASP A 32 -48.16 7.46 -22.74
N ALA A 33 -47.97 8.25 -23.80
CA ALA A 33 -46.65 8.74 -24.22
C ALA A 33 -46.08 9.85 -23.31
N ALA A 34 -46.89 10.44 -22.43
CA ALA A 34 -46.46 11.47 -21.48
C ALA A 34 -46.10 10.93 -20.08
N ARG A 35 -46.32 9.63 -19.80
CA ARG A 35 -45.91 8.98 -18.54
C ARG A 35 -44.63 8.15 -18.65
N ILE A 36 -44.16 7.87 -19.87
CA ILE A 36 -42.91 7.12 -20.12
C ILE A 36 -41.72 8.05 -20.41
N THR A 37 -41.94 9.36 -20.53
CA THR A 37 -40.87 10.39 -20.60
C THR A 37 -40.60 11.09 -19.26
N GLY A 38 -41.17 10.61 -18.14
CA GLY A 38 -40.91 11.11 -16.79
C GLY A 38 -40.13 10.18 -15.86
N ALA A 39 -39.87 8.93 -16.27
CA ALA A 39 -39.22 7.91 -15.43
C ALA A 39 -37.81 7.50 -15.92
N ARG A 40 -37.16 8.38 -16.70
CA ARG A 40 -35.80 8.15 -17.25
C ARG A 40 -34.72 9.10 -16.74
N GLN A 41 -35.04 9.88 -15.72
CA GLN A 41 -34.06 10.60 -14.90
C GLN A 41 -34.30 10.18 -13.45
N TRP A 42 -33.23 10.10 -12.66
CA TRP A 42 -33.19 9.69 -11.23
C TRP A 42 -32.91 8.22 -10.90
N GLY A 43 -32.19 7.50 -11.78
CA GLY A 43 -31.26 6.47 -11.33
C GLY A 43 -29.84 7.00 -11.47
N GLU A 44 -29.15 7.31 -10.37
CA GLU A 44 -27.71 7.59 -10.44
C GLU A 44 -27.00 6.36 -11.03
N SER A 45 -26.08 6.58 -11.97
CA SER A 45 -25.31 5.47 -12.52
C SER A 45 -24.55 4.77 -11.39
N ARG A 46 -24.33 3.45 -11.50
CA ARG A 46 -23.51 2.71 -10.53
C ARG A 46 -22.13 3.37 -10.31
N SER A 47 -21.56 3.96 -11.37
CA SER A 47 -20.32 4.72 -11.30
C SER A 47 -20.45 6.03 -10.50
N ALA A 48 -21.59 6.72 -10.55
CA ALA A 48 -21.84 7.95 -9.80
C ALA A 48 -22.12 7.66 -8.31
N LEU A 49 -22.83 6.56 -8.03
CA LEU A 49 -23.03 6.06 -6.67
C LEU A 49 -21.70 5.63 -6.05
N GLN A 50 -20.90 4.85 -6.78
CA GLN A 50 -19.57 4.45 -6.35
C GLN A 50 -18.68 5.67 -6.13
N LYS A 51 -18.67 6.65 -7.05
CA LYS A 51 -17.94 7.91 -6.88
C LYS A 51 -18.37 8.65 -5.61
N ARG A 52 -19.66 8.76 -5.32
CA ARG A 52 -20.15 9.40 -4.09
C ARG A 52 -19.81 8.64 -2.81
N GLU A 53 -19.86 7.31 -2.85
CA GLU A 53 -19.41 6.48 -1.73
C GLU A 53 -17.91 6.65 -1.49
N LEU A 54 -17.12 6.76 -2.56
CA LEU A 54 -15.68 7.06 -2.52
C LEU A 54 -15.39 8.47 -1.98
N ASP A 55 -16.11 9.49 -2.48
CA ASP A 55 -16.00 10.88 -2.01
C ASP A 55 -16.41 11.02 -0.53
N ARG A 56 -17.32 10.18 -0.04
CA ARG A 56 -17.71 10.12 1.39
C ARG A 56 -16.69 9.33 2.22
N ALA A 57 -16.07 8.31 1.64
CA ALA A 57 -15.01 7.54 2.30
C ALA A 57 -13.74 8.37 2.49
N ALA A 58 -13.46 9.32 1.59
CA ALA A 58 -12.33 10.23 1.63
C ALA A 58 -12.01 10.77 3.04
N GLY A 59 -10.89 10.34 3.62
CA GLY A 59 -10.31 10.87 4.85
C GLY A 59 -9.93 12.35 4.76
N PRO A 60 -9.87 13.07 5.90
CA PRO A 60 -9.24 14.37 5.94
C PRO A 60 -7.77 14.25 5.48
N ALA A 61 -7.21 15.34 4.96
CA ALA A 61 -5.79 15.40 4.63
C ALA A 61 -4.96 14.99 5.85
N LEU A 62 -3.93 14.15 5.62
CA LEU A 62 -3.08 13.62 6.67
C LEU A 62 -2.43 14.78 7.46
N PRO A 63 -2.45 14.76 8.80
CA PRO A 63 -1.87 15.83 9.61
C PRO A 63 -0.34 15.77 9.51
N ILE A 64 0.29 16.77 8.89
CA ILE A 64 1.76 16.85 8.82
C ILE A 64 2.24 18.16 9.49
N PRO A 65 3.22 18.09 10.42
CA PRO A 65 3.85 19.27 11.00
C PRO A 65 4.38 20.27 9.96
N ASP A 66 4.33 21.56 10.27
CA ASP A 66 4.69 22.63 9.34
C ASP A 66 6.20 22.80 9.08
N ASP A 67 7.03 22.12 9.85
CA ASP A 67 8.48 22.32 9.98
C ASP A 67 9.37 21.35 9.18
N LEU A 68 8.82 20.69 8.14
CA LEU A 68 9.53 19.76 7.24
C LEU A 68 9.69 20.35 5.80
N PRO A 69 10.76 20.00 5.05
CA PRO A 69 11.84 20.87 4.56
C PRO A 69 11.49 21.92 3.48
N ALA A 70 12.47 22.80 3.21
CA ALA A 70 12.39 24.08 2.50
C ALA A 70 11.66 24.08 1.14
N ARG A 71 10.94 25.18 0.87
CA ARG A 71 10.16 25.49 -0.36
C ARG A 71 10.86 25.22 -1.69
N GLU A 72 12.18 25.08 -1.71
CA GLU A 72 13.03 24.95 -2.90
C GLU A 72 13.05 23.51 -3.49
N LEU A 73 12.65 22.47 -2.75
CA LEU A 73 12.62 21.07 -3.23
C LEU A 73 11.28 20.65 -3.88
N VAL A 74 10.33 21.56 -4.04
CA VAL A 74 8.96 21.26 -4.48
C VAL A 74 8.83 21.18 -6.01
N GLY A 75 9.86 21.56 -6.79
CA GLY A 75 9.81 21.60 -8.26
C GLY A 75 9.40 20.28 -8.90
N THR A 76 10.19 19.22 -8.65
CA THR A 76 9.90 17.85 -9.12
C THR A 76 8.57 17.35 -8.59
N THR A 77 8.30 17.50 -7.29
CA THR A 77 7.02 17.07 -6.70
C THR A 77 5.82 17.78 -7.32
N ARG A 78 5.94 19.05 -7.72
CA ARG A 78 4.89 19.80 -8.42
C ARG A 78 4.62 19.24 -9.82
N GLN A 79 5.67 18.89 -10.56
CA GLN A 79 5.53 18.25 -11.88
C GLN A 79 4.85 16.88 -11.74
N ILE A 80 5.26 16.09 -10.75
CA ILE A 80 4.63 14.78 -10.46
C ILE A 80 3.16 14.97 -10.05
N HIS A 81 2.85 15.94 -9.20
CA HIS A 81 1.48 16.25 -8.80
C HIS A 81 0.61 16.64 -10.02
N GLN A 82 1.13 17.47 -10.92
CA GLN A 82 0.43 17.84 -12.16
C GLN A 82 0.18 16.62 -13.06
N LEU A 83 1.16 15.71 -13.18
CA LEU A 83 1.00 14.46 -13.91
C LEU A 83 -0.10 13.57 -13.30
N ILE A 84 -0.16 13.50 -11.97
CA ILE A 84 -1.19 12.75 -11.24
C ILE A 84 -2.58 13.37 -11.42
N GLU A 85 -2.70 14.69 -11.29
CA GLU A 85 -3.95 15.40 -11.53
C GLU A 85 -4.46 15.21 -12.95
N ALA A 86 -3.56 15.22 -13.94
CA ALA A 86 -3.88 14.97 -15.34
C ALA A 86 -4.36 13.53 -15.60
N SER A 87 -3.87 12.56 -14.83
CA SER A 87 -4.27 11.15 -14.91
C SER A 87 -5.66 10.90 -14.32
N GLY A 88 -6.10 11.76 -13.40
CA GLY A 88 -7.43 11.74 -12.79
C GLY A 88 -7.65 10.63 -11.77
N ILE A 89 -8.84 10.62 -11.17
CA ILE A 89 -9.26 9.60 -10.20
C ILE A 89 -9.68 8.33 -10.96
N PRO A 90 -9.30 7.12 -10.51
CA PRO A 90 -9.74 5.86 -11.12
C PRO A 90 -11.25 5.79 -11.30
N SER A 91 -11.68 5.39 -12.50
CA SER A 91 -13.10 5.23 -12.81
C SER A 91 -13.77 4.06 -12.08
N ARG A 92 -12.96 3.13 -11.54
CA ARG A 92 -13.39 1.95 -10.78
C ARG A 92 -12.39 1.63 -9.67
N PHE A 93 -12.90 1.09 -8.57
CA PHE A 93 -12.11 0.57 -7.47
C PHE A 93 -11.94 -0.95 -7.60
N GLU A 94 -10.99 -1.37 -8.42
CA GLU A 94 -10.69 -2.79 -8.74
C GLU A 94 -9.17 -3.03 -8.69
N SER A 95 -8.75 -4.26 -8.38
CA SER A 95 -7.33 -4.64 -8.45
C SER A 95 -6.81 -4.53 -9.89
N TYR A 96 -5.54 -4.14 -10.04
CA TYR A 96 -4.94 -3.91 -11.36
C TYR A 96 -3.45 -4.28 -11.37
N THR A 97 -2.87 -4.29 -12.57
CA THR A 97 -1.43 -4.45 -12.76
C THR A 97 -0.90 -3.16 -13.36
N GLU A 98 0.01 -2.52 -12.64
CA GLU A 98 0.70 -1.29 -13.03
C GLU A 98 1.93 -1.63 -13.87
N ALA A 99 2.13 -0.94 -14.98
CA ALA A 99 3.37 -1.05 -15.74
C ALA A 99 4.43 -0.11 -15.12
N VAL A 100 5.67 -0.59 -14.99
CA VAL A 100 6.80 0.21 -14.51
C VAL A 100 7.82 0.29 -15.64
N PRO A 101 7.72 1.30 -16.54
CA PRO A 101 8.48 1.35 -17.78
C PRO A 101 10.00 1.25 -17.57
N ALA A 102 10.55 1.98 -16.58
CA ALA A 102 11.99 1.98 -16.34
C ALA A 102 12.51 0.59 -15.90
N ALA A 103 11.65 -0.23 -15.30
CA ALA A 103 11.99 -1.59 -14.89
C ALA A 103 11.71 -2.63 -15.98
N GLY A 104 10.96 -2.28 -17.05
CA GLY A 104 10.46 -3.27 -18.01
C GLY A 104 9.61 -4.35 -17.36
N ALA A 105 8.97 -4.04 -16.22
CA ALA A 105 8.28 -4.99 -15.36
C ALA A 105 6.92 -4.42 -14.91
N SER A 106 6.22 -5.15 -14.06
CA SER A 106 4.87 -4.75 -13.61
C SER A 106 4.65 -5.04 -12.14
N LEU A 107 3.80 -4.23 -11.52
CA LEU A 107 3.44 -4.31 -10.11
C LEU A 107 1.95 -4.63 -9.97
N ARG A 108 1.60 -5.73 -9.30
CA ARG A 108 0.20 -6.06 -9.01
C ARG A 108 -0.29 -5.33 -7.78
N MET A 109 -1.41 -4.63 -7.92
CA MET A 109 -2.03 -3.80 -6.90
C MET A 109 -3.42 -4.35 -6.54
N ALA A 110 -3.60 -4.76 -5.30
CA ALA A 110 -4.88 -5.24 -4.77
C ALA A 110 -5.74 -4.08 -4.26
N ALA A 111 -7.02 -4.03 -4.64
CA ALA A 111 -7.98 -3.06 -4.12
C ALA A 111 -8.48 -3.49 -2.72
N ILE A 112 -8.22 -2.67 -1.72
CA ILE A 112 -8.58 -2.91 -0.33
C ILE A 112 -9.76 -2.02 0.06
N PRO A 113 -10.97 -2.58 0.27
CA PRO A 113 -12.13 -1.77 0.62
C PRO A 113 -11.87 -1.08 1.96
N GLY A 114 -12.28 0.19 2.07
CA GLY A 114 -12.22 0.89 3.35
C GLY A 114 -13.17 0.27 4.37
N GLY A 115 -12.93 0.51 5.65
CA GLY A 115 -13.77 0.03 6.71
C GLY A 115 -13.18 0.26 8.10
N THR A 116 -13.87 -0.28 9.09
CA THR A 116 -13.53 -0.15 10.50
C THR A 116 -12.91 -1.44 11.02
N PHE A 117 -11.84 -1.34 11.80
CA PHE A 117 -11.26 -2.49 12.48
C PHE A 117 -10.68 -2.11 13.84
N LEU A 118 -10.38 -3.13 14.64
CA LEU A 118 -9.70 -2.99 15.92
C LEU A 118 -8.19 -3.16 15.71
N MET A 119 -7.45 -2.06 15.84
CA MET A 119 -5.99 -2.02 15.71
C MET A 119 -5.32 -2.36 17.05
N GLY A 120 -4.25 -3.15 16.98
CA GLY A 120 -3.53 -3.67 18.15
C GLY A 120 -4.04 -5.05 18.61
N SER A 121 -3.48 -5.55 19.70
CA SER A 121 -3.76 -6.90 20.23
C SER A 121 -4.55 -6.90 21.54
N PRO A 122 -5.42 -7.89 21.76
CA PRO A 122 -6.03 -8.16 23.08
C PRO A 122 -4.96 -8.36 24.16
N ALA A 123 -5.23 -7.93 25.39
CA ALA A 123 -4.27 -8.02 26.50
C ALA A 123 -3.75 -9.46 26.75
N GLU A 124 -4.60 -10.46 26.51
CA GLU A 124 -4.31 -11.88 26.72
C GLU A 124 -3.78 -12.60 25.46
N GLU A 125 -3.52 -11.90 24.35
CA GLU A 125 -2.96 -12.51 23.14
C GLU A 125 -1.53 -13.02 23.41
N PRO A 126 -1.23 -14.31 23.19
CA PRO A 126 0.12 -14.83 23.38
C PRO A 126 1.15 -14.08 22.54
N GLY A 127 2.32 -13.82 23.13
CA GLY A 127 3.41 -13.10 22.46
C GLY A 127 3.25 -11.58 22.38
N ARG A 128 2.09 -11.03 22.79
CA ARG A 128 1.82 -9.58 22.81
C ARG A 128 2.90 -8.78 23.52
N LYS A 129 3.33 -7.68 22.89
CA LYS A 129 4.20 -6.66 23.48
C LYS A 129 3.40 -5.46 24.04
N PRO A 130 3.97 -4.69 24.99
CA PRO A 130 3.25 -3.59 25.64
C PRO A 130 2.76 -2.47 24.69
N ASP A 131 3.49 -2.22 23.61
CA ASP A 131 3.27 -1.18 22.60
C ASP A 131 2.20 -1.53 21.55
N GLU A 132 1.57 -2.69 21.67
CA GLU A 132 0.48 -3.16 20.80
C GLU A 132 -0.91 -2.83 21.34
N GLY A 133 -1.00 -2.07 22.44
CA GLY A 133 -2.29 -1.67 23.01
C GLY A 133 -2.28 -0.26 23.61
N PRO A 134 -3.44 0.20 24.11
CA PRO A 134 -4.73 -0.50 24.11
C PRO A 134 -5.28 -0.71 22.69
N ARG A 135 -6.07 -1.77 22.53
CA ARG A 135 -6.77 -2.04 21.28
C ARG A 135 -7.82 -0.95 21.07
N HIS A 136 -7.83 -0.34 19.89
CA HIS A 136 -8.67 0.83 19.60
C HIS A 136 -9.29 0.74 18.20
N GLU A 137 -10.40 1.43 18.00
CA GLU A 137 -11.09 1.43 16.72
C GLU A 137 -10.43 2.40 15.73
N VAL A 138 -10.24 1.94 14.50
CA VAL A 138 -9.67 2.71 13.40
C VAL A 138 -10.55 2.58 12.16
N ASN A 139 -10.83 3.71 11.51
CA ASN A 139 -11.47 3.77 10.20
C ASN A 139 -10.41 4.00 9.13
N VAL A 140 -10.31 3.07 8.18
CA VAL A 140 -9.37 3.13 7.06
C VAL A 140 -10.15 3.43 5.78
N SER A 141 -9.75 4.47 5.05
CA SER A 141 -10.26 4.81 3.72
C SER A 141 -9.88 3.71 2.70
N PRO A 142 -10.60 3.53 1.58
CA PRO A 142 -10.18 2.60 0.54
C PRO A 142 -8.84 3.00 -0.10
N PHE A 143 -8.04 2.00 -0.45
CA PHE A 143 -6.73 2.18 -1.08
C PHE A 143 -6.36 0.93 -1.89
N TRP A 144 -5.33 1.05 -2.72
CA TRP A 144 -4.67 -0.12 -3.30
C TRP A 144 -3.33 -0.36 -2.62
N ILE A 145 -2.93 -1.62 -2.50
CA ILE A 145 -1.63 -2.02 -1.95
C ILE A 145 -0.98 -3.06 -2.85
N SER A 146 0.34 -3.08 -2.98
CA SER A 146 1.00 -4.14 -3.73
C SER A 146 0.75 -5.51 -3.10
N GLU A 147 0.45 -6.51 -3.92
CA GLU A 147 0.07 -7.86 -3.48
C GLU A 147 1.17 -8.53 -2.64
N THR A 148 2.42 -8.22 -2.97
CA THR A 148 3.64 -8.68 -2.32
C THR A 148 4.53 -7.49 -1.92
N GLU A 149 5.63 -7.77 -1.25
CA GLU A 149 6.75 -6.85 -1.13
C GLU A 149 7.28 -6.45 -2.52
N ILE A 150 7.92 -5.28 -2.61
CA ILE A 150 8.56 -4.82 -3.84
C ILE A 150 9.73 -5.75 -4.17
N PRO A 151 9.72 -6.43 -5.32
CA PRO A 151 10.78 -7.35 -5.69
C PRO A 151 11.97 -6.59 -6.30
N TRP A 152 13.13 -7.25 -6.33
CA TRP A 152 14.37 -6.67 -6.83
C TRP A 152 14.25 -6.11 -8.25
N GLU A 153 13.54 -6.78 -9.16
CA GLU A 153 13.40 -6.31 -10.55
C GLU A 153 12.74 -4.93 -10.68
N LEU A 154 11.93 -4.51 -9.72
CA LEU A 154 11.41 -3.15 -9.68
C LEU A 154 12.40 -2.19 -9.00
N TYR A 155 12.99 -2.62 -7.89
CA TYR A 155 13.86 -1.77 -7.09
C TYR A 155 15.21 -1.47 -7.75
N THR A 156 15.82 -2.42 -8.47
CA THR A 156 17.10 -2.20 -9.15
C THR A 156 17.01 -1.14 -10.24
N ALA A 157 15.86 -1.02 -10.91
CA ALA A 157 15.62 0.05 -11.89
C ALA A 157 15.59 1.46 -11.26
N PHE A 158 15.33 1.55 -9.96
CA PHE A 158 15.43 2.78 -9.18
C PHE A 158 16.83 2.98 -8.58
N MET A 159 17.48 1.90 -8.13
CA MET A 159 18.74 1.96 -7.38
C MET A 159 19.99 2.01 -8.26
N GLU A 160 20.00 1.30 -9.38
CA GLU A 160 21.17 1.08 -10.25
C GLU A 160 20.86 1.43 -11.71
N ASN A 161 20.23 2.60 -11.94
CA ASN A 161 19.80 3.04 -13.29
C ASN A 161 20.91 3.62 -14.18
N GLY A 162 22.17 3.52 -13.77
CA GLY A 162 23.32 4.03 -14.55
C GLY A 162 23.47 5.55 -14.59
N ARG A 163 22.61 6.32 -13.89
CA ARG A 163 22.73 7.77 -13.80
C ARG A 163 23.61 8.17 -12.60
N PRO A 164 24.71 8.93 -12.79
CA PRO A 164 25.57 9.35 -11.68
C PRO A 164 24.83 10.25 -10.68
N ARG A 165 24.90 9.88 -9.39
CA ARG A 165 24.23 10.61 -8.29
C ARG A 165 25.21 11.15 -7.27
N ALA A 166 24.90 12.33 -6.74
CA ALA A 166 25.51 12.85 -5.53
C ALA A 166 25.07 12.01 -4.31
N LYS A 167 25.77 12.14 -3.17
CA LYS A 167 25.46 11.37 -1.96
C LYS A 167 24.04 11.59 -1.43
N ASP A 168 23.47 12.76 -1.67
CA ASP A 168 22.09 13.11 -1.30
C ASP A 168 21.05 12.73 -2.38
N GLY A 169 21.49 12.01 -3.41
CA GLY A 169 20.69 11.44 -4.49
C GLY A 169 20.39 12.39 -5.65
N GLN A 170 20.91 13.62 -5.61
CA GLN A 170 20.75 14.55 -6.74
C GLN A 170 21.48 14.02 -7.98
N LEU A 171 20.89 14.26 -9.15
CA LEU A 171 21.53 13.97 -10.42
C LEU A 171 22.77 14.87 -10.59
N LEU A 172 23.91 14.29 -10.94
CA LEU A 172 25.14 15.07 -11.15
C LEU A 172 25.20 15.75 -12.51
N GLU A 173 24.57 15.15 -13.52
CA GLU A 173 24.57 15.64 -14.89
C GLU A 173 23.24 15.27 -15.55
N GLU A 174 22.52 16.28 -16.04
CA GLU A 174 21.31 16.08 -16.85
C GLU A 174 21.68 15.60 -18.25
N GLN A 175 20.93 14.62 -18.75
CA GLN A 175 21.03 14.08 -20.09
C GLN A 175 19.81 14.48 -20.93
N PRO A 176 19.94 14.62 -22.26
CA PRO A 176 18.81 15.00 -23.11
C PRO A 176 17.64 14.00 -23.12
N ASP A 177 17.90 12.75 -22.75
CA ASP A 177 16.93 11.65 -22.66
C ASP A 177 16.43 11.41 -21.23
N ASP A 178 16.72 12.30 -20.28
CA ASP A 178 16.19 12.18 -18.92
C ASP A 178 14.68 12.41 -18.89
N GLU A 179 14.01 11.53 -18.17
CA GLU A 179 12.57 11.56 -17.98
C GLU A 179 12.24 12.16 -16.60
N LEU A 180 10.96 12.44 -16.34
CA LEU A 180 10.54 13.06 -15.07
C LEU A 180 11.03 12.28 -13.84
N TRP A 181 11.01 10.94 -13.90
CA TRP A 181 11.45 10.10 -12.80
C TRP A 181 12.96 10.18 -12.53
N ASP A 182 13.78 10.58 -13.50
CA ASP A 182 15.23 10.75 -13.31
C ASP A 182 15.55 11.99 -12.47
N SER A 183 14.62 12.96 -12.41
CA SER A 183 14.71 14.13 -11.52
C SER A 183 14.43 13.79 -10.05
N VAL A 184 13.84 12.63 -9.76
CA VAL A 184 13.65 12.17 -8.39
C VAL A 184 15.02 11.86 -7.78
N THR A 185 15.18 12.13 -6.50
CA THR A 185 16.43 11.79 -5.78
C THR A 185 16.51 10.29 -5.60
N GLN A 186 17.63 9.70 -6.00
CA GLN A 186 17.81 8.25 -6.08
C GLN A 186 19.07 7.80 -5.34
N PRO A 187 19.15 6.51 -4.93
CA PRO A 187 20.35 5.97 -4.30
C PRO A 187 21.60 6.15 -5.16
N THR A 188 22.72 6.43 -4.50
CA THR A 188 24.03 6.21 -5.11
C THR A 188 24.29 4.72 -5.27
N ALA A 189 25.05 4.30 -6.29
CA ALA A 189 25.44 2.91 -6.44
C ALA A 189 25.99 2.34 -5.11
N PRO A 190 25.50 1.17 -4.66
CA PRO A 190 25.93 0.62 -3.38
C PRO A 190 27.38 0.11 -3.46
N TYR A 191 28.14 0.24 -2.37
CA TYR A 191 29.55 -0.21 -2.36
C TYR A 191 29.68 -1.75 -2.31
N THR A 192 28.64 -2.42 -1.83
CA THR A 192 28.49 -3.88 -1.77
C THR A 192 27.10 -4.25 -2.29
N ALA A 193 26.87 -5.47 -2.73
CA ALA A 193 25.56 -5.89 -3.20
C ALA A 193 24.55 -5.86 -2.03
N MET A 194 23.43 -5.16 -2.21
CA MET A 194 22.42 -4.97 -1.17
C MET A 194 21.52 -6.20 -0.94
N ASN A 195 21.74 -7.27 -1.69
CA ASN A 195 21.17 -8.58 -1.39
C ASN A 195 21.93 -9.32 -0.28
N LEU A 196 23.05 -8.76 0.21
CA LEU A 196 23.90 -9.32 1.28
C LEU A 196 24.38 -10.76 1.04
N GLY A 197 24.60 -11.12 -0.23
CA GLY A 197 25.03 -12.47 -0.61
C GLY A 197 23.93 -13.54 -0.56
N MET A 198 22.68 -13.12 -0.33
CA MET A 198 21.51 -13.98 -0.28
C MET A 198 20.91 -14.12 -1.69
N GLY A 199 20.57 -15.36 -2.07
CA GLY A 199 20.16 -15.68 -3.44
C GLY A 199 21.30 -15.55 -4.46
N HIS A 200 20.96 -15.56 -5.75
CA HIS A 200 21.93 -15.37 -6.84
C HIS A 200 21.94 -13.92 -7.33
N GLY A 201 22.42 -12.99 -6.50
CA GLY A 201 22.39 -11.55 -6.80
C GLY A 201 21.00 -10.95 -6.60
N TYR A 202 20.61 -10.03 -7.46
CA TYR A 202 19.27 -9.43 -7.50
C TYR A 202 18.30 -10.33 -8.31
N GLU A 203 18.09 -11.56 -7.84
CA GLU A 203 17.28 -12.55 -8.56
C GLU A 203 15.79 -12.12 -8.65
N HIS A 204 15.20 -12.29 -9.83
CA HIS A 204 13.79 -11.98 -10.08
C HIS A 204 12.84 -12.68 -9.10
N GLY A 205 11.89 -11.90 -8.59
CA GLY A 205 10.85 -12.34 -7.66
C GLY A 205 11.31 -12.46 -6.21
N LEU A 206 12.59 -12.23 -5.89
CA LEU A 206 13.02 -12.06 -4.50
C LEU A 206 12.66 -10.63 -4.03
N PRO A 207 12.28 -10.45 -2.74
CA PRO A 207 12.01 -9.13 -2.18
C PRO A 207 13.28 -8.27 -2.20
N ALA A 208 13.13 -7.01 -2.58
CA ALA A 208 14.16 -6.01 -2.36
C ALA A 208 14.32 -5.77 -0.86
N ILE A 209 15.57 -5.74 -0.39
CA ILE A 209 15.90 -5.55 1.03
C ILE A 209 17.02 -4.52 1.23
N SER A 210 17.32 -4.23 2.50
CA SER A 210 18.47 -3.40 2.92
C SER A 210 18.39 -1.93 2.48
N MET A 211 17.19 -1.43 2.21
CA MET A 211 16.94 0.00 2.01
C MET A 211 16.52 0.70 3.30
N SER A 212 16.94 1.95 3.45
CA SER A 212 16.40 2.84 4.48
C SER A 212 14.93 3.18 4.22
N HIS A 213 14.23 3.66 5.23
CA HIS A 213 12.88 4.18 5.05
C HIS A 213 12.86 5.39 4.10
N HIS A 214 13.91 6.23 4.10
CA HIS A 214 14.10 7.28 3.09
C HIS A 214 14.15 6.74 1.66
N ALA A 215 14.94 5.71 1.40
CA ALA A 215 15.05 5.11 0.08
C ALA A 215 13.74 4.45 -0.36
N ALA A 216 13.01 3.79 0.54
CA ALA A 216 11.69 3.22 0.25
C ALA A 216 10.64 4.32 -0.05
N SER A 217 10.68 5.44 0.67
CA SER A 217 9.82 6.61 0.40
C SER A 217 10.14 7.25 -0.96
N LYS A 218 11.41 7.32 -1.34
CA LYS A 218 11.86 7.85 -2.63
C LYS A 218 11.54 6.95 -3.80
N PHE A 219 11.55 5.64 -3.60
CA PHE A 219 11.02 4.69 -4.57
C PHE A 219 9.53 4.99 -4.87
N CYS A 220 8.74 5.34 -3.86
CA CYS A 220 7.33 5.70 -4.08
C CYS A 220 7.17 7.00 -4.90
N GLU A 221 8.00 8.02 -4.64
CA GLU A 221 8.04 9.25 -5.45
C GLU A 221 8.43 8.94 -6.92
N TRP A 222 9.46 8.10 -7.12
CA TRP A 222 9.92 7.65 -8.43
C TRP A 222 8.86 6.84 -9.18
N LEU A 223 8.17 5.91 -8.51
CA LEU A 223 7.08 5.14 -9.09
C LEU A 223 5.92 6.05 -9.49
N SER A 224 5.65 7.10 -8.70
CA SER A 224 4.61 8.07 -9.01
C SER A 224 4.94 8.90 -10.25
N ALA A 225 6.21 9.28 -10.42
CA ALA A 225 6.70 9.98 -11.61
C ALA A 225 6.60 9.14 -12.90
N GLN A 226 6.67 7.81 -12.81
CA GLN A 226 6.56 6.93 -13.98
C GLN A 226 5.12 6.66 -14.43
N THR A 227 4.22 6.55 -13.45
CA THR A 227 2.87 6.01 -13.67
C THR A 227 1.82 7.10 -13.75
N GLY A 228 2.13 8.29 -13.25
CA GLY A 228 1.15 9.34 -13.03
C GLY A 228 0.12 8.98 -11.95
N HIS A 229 0.47 8.08 -11.03
CA HIS A 229 -0.38 7.71 -9.90
C HIS A 229 0.34 7.99 -8.59
N TYR A 230 -0.37 8.45 -7.57
CA TYR A 230 0.24 8.75 -6.28
C TYR A 230 0.52 7.46 -5.49
N TYR A 231 1.80 7.16 -5.24
CA TYR A 231 2.25 6.06 -4.40
C TYR A 231 2.96 6.57 -3.14
N ARG A 232 2.83 5.83 -2.03
CA ARG A 232 3.57 6.02 -0.78
C ARG A 232 3.72 4.71 -0.02
N LEU A 233 4.50 4.70 1.05
CA LEU A 233 4.45 3.61 2.02
C LEU A 233 3.07 3.54 2.69
N PRO A 234 2.57 2.33 3.04
CA PRO A 234 1.35 2.20 3.83
C PRO A 234 1.51 2.93 5.18
N THR A 235 0.44 3.48 5.72
CA THR A 235 0.42 3.79 7.16
C THR A 235 0.44 2.49 7.95
N GLU A 236 0.85 2.55 9.22
CA GLU A 236 0.81 1.41 10.12
C GLU A 236 -0.60 0.81 10.21
N ALA A 237 -1.61 1.67 10.21
CA ALA A 237 -3.02 1.27 10.25
C ALA A 237 -3.48 0.60 8.96
N GLU A 238 -3.11 1.14 7.79
CA GLU A 238 -3.38 0.50 6.49
C GLU A 238 -2.73 -0.87 6.40
N TRP A 239 -1.47 -0.98 6.86
CA TRP A 239 -0.74 -2.24 6.86
C TRP A 239 -1.42 -3.30 7.73
N GLU A 240 -1.78 -2.97 8.98
CA GLU A 240 -2.43 -3.94 9.88
C GLU A 240 -3.82 -4.33 9.38
N TYR A 241 -4.59 -3.36 8.88
CA TYR A 241 -5.89 -3.60 8.28
C TYR A 241 -5.80 -4.58 7.10
N ALA A 242 -4.86 -4.31 6.19
CA ALA A 242 -4.55 -5.14 5.04
C ALA A 242 -4.08 -6.54 5.45
N CYS A 243 -3.20 -6.64 6.44
CA CYS A 243 -2.69 -7.90 6.99
C CYS A 243 -3.84 -8.76 7.51
N ARG A 244 -4.68 -8.18 8.38
CA ARG A 244 -5.81 -8.87 9.02
C ARG A 244 -6.86 -9.34 8.02
N ALA A 245 -7.13 -8.57 6.97
CA ALA A 245 -8.16 -8.87 5.96
C ALA A 245 -9.53 -9.25 6.58
N GLY A 246 -9.90 -8.55 7.65
CA GLY A 246 -11.12 -8.79 8.44
C GLY A 246 -11.02 -9.86 9.53
N ASN A 247 -9.86 -10.48 9.74
CA ASN A 247 -9.63 -11.43 10.83
C ASN A 247 -9.12 -10.72 12.10
N PRO A 248 -9.83 -10.85 13.25
CA PRO A 248 -9.41 -10.21 14.49
C PRO A 248 -8.34 -11.00 15.27
N GLY A 249 -7.90 -12.17 14.77
CA GLY A 249 -6.92 -13.02 15.44
C GLY A 249 -5.48 -12.50 15.37
N ALA A 250 -4.56 -13.24 15.99
CA ALA A 250 -3.12 -12.93 15.99
C ALA A 250 -2.50 -12.98 14.58
N TYR A 251 -3.06 -13.80 13.68
CA TYR A 251 -2.67 -13.92 12.28
C TYR A 251 -3.88 -13.74 11.36
N SER A 252 -3.63 -13.47 10.08
CA SER A 252 -4.66 -13.27 9.05
C SER A 252 -5.57 -14.50 8.83
N TYR A 253 -5.09 -15.69 9.19
CA TYR A 253 -5.85 -16.93 9.13
C TYR A 253 -6.53 -17.32 10.46
N GLY A 254 -6.25 -16.63 11.57
CA GLY A 254 -6.86 -16.90 12.87
C GLY A 254 -5.89 -16.72 14.03
N ASN A 255 -6.11 -17.50 15.08
CA ASN A 255 -5.20 -17.57 16.23
C ASN A 255 -4.35 -18.84 16.12
N GLY A 256 -3.20 -18.84 16.77
CA GLY A 256 -2.31 -19.99 16.82
C GLY A 256 -1.33 -20.07 15.63
N GLU A 257 -0.30 -20.87 15.82
CA GLU A 257 0.84 -21.01 14.92
C GLU A 257 0.73 -22.24 14.01
N GLU A 258 -0.33 -23.06 14.17
CA GLU A 258 -0.46 -24.38 13.53
C GLU A 258 -0.50 -24.30 11.99
N ALA A 259 -0.96 -23.17 11.45
CA ALA A 259 -0.99 -22.93 10.03
C ALA A 259 0.12 -21.98 9.54
N LEU A 260 1.01 -21.49 10.42
CA LEU A 260 1.98 -20.45 10.09
C LEU A 260 2.87 -20.82 8.89
N ASP A 261 3.32 -22.08 8.85
CA ASP A 261 4.09 -22.64 7.74
C ASP A 261 3.45 -22.49 6.36
N GLN A 262 2.12 -22.37 6.28
CA GLN A 262 1.40 -22.22 5.03
C GLN A 262 1.35 -20.76 4.55
N TYR A 263 1.57 -19.81 5.45
CA TYR A 263 1.42 -18.37 5.22
C TYR A 263 2.72 -17.58 5.33
N ALA A 264 3.76 -18.16 5.94
CA ALA A 264 4.96 -17.44 6.35
C ALA A 264 6.27 -18.14 5.94
N TRP A 265 7.27 -17.32 5.65
CA TRP A 265 8.69 -17.68 5.75
C TRP A 265 9.27 -17.05 7.01
N TYR A 266 9.78 -17.85 7.93
CA TYR A 266 10.24 -17.39 9.24
C TYR A 266 11.38 -18.28 9.74
N TRP A 267 11.92 -18.00 10.92
CA TRP A 267 13.15 -18.64 11.44
C TRP A 267 13.18 -20.17 11.22
N ASP A 268 12.11 -20.89 11.57
CA ASP A 268 12.10 -22.35 11.52
C ASP A 268 12.04 -22.96 10.10
N ASN A 269 11.54 -22.22 9.10
CA ASN A 269 11.26 -22.78 7.77
C ASN A 269 11.94 -22.05 6.61
N SER A 270 12.61 -20.91 6.88
CA SER A 270 13.21 -20.07 5.86
C SER A 270 14.53 -20.63 5.30
N ASN A 271 15.18 -21.53 6.03
CA ASN A 271 16.55 -22.02 5.77
C ASN A 271 17.56 -20.86 5.71
N ASP A 272 17.52 -20.03 6.75
CA ASP A 272 18.39 -18.86 6.93
C ASP A 272 18.38 -17.90 5.72
N ARG A 273 17.22 -17.76 5.06
CA ARG A 273 17.07 -16.81 3.94
C ARG A 273 15.64 -16.37 3.63
N TYR A 274 15.51 -15.15 3.13
CA TYR A 274 14.29 -14.72 2.45
C TYR A 274 14.06 -15.54 1.17
N GLN A 275 12.81 -15.59 0.75
CA GLN A 275 12.33 -16.45 -0.34
C GLN A 275 11.61 -15.62 -1.39
N LYS A 276 11.28 -16.25 -2.53
CA LYS A 276 10.51 -15.58 -3.59
C LYS A 276 9.17 -15.11 -3.05
N THR A 277 8.85 -13.86 -3.34
CA THR A 277 7.60 -13.24 -2.95
C THR A 277 6.42 -14.04 -3.52
N GLY A 278 5.35 -14.07 -2.76
CA GLY A 278 4.10 -14.71 -3.10
C GLY A 278 4.10 -16.24 -3.11
N SER A 279 5.13 -16.89 -2.55
CA SER A 279 5.25 -18.36 -2.56
C SER A 279 4.43 -19.07 -1.48
N LYS A 280 3.92 -18.34 -0.48
CA LYS A 280 3.00 -18.83 0.55
C LYS A 280 1.54 -18.47 0.24
N LYS A 281 0.59 -19.01 1.03
CA LYS A 281 -0.84 -18.75 0.87
C LYS A 281 -1.15 -17.26 1.11
N PRO A 282 -2.06 -16.66 0.32
CA PRO A 282 -2.51 -15.30 0.58
C PRO A 282 -3.50 -15.24 1.74
N ASN A 283 -3.67 -14.06 2.32
CA ASN A 283 -4.80 -13.77 3.20
C ASN A 283 -6.12 -13.64 2.40
N LYS A 284 -7.22 -13.34 3.09
CA LYS A 284 -8.57 -13.25 2.50
C LYS A 284 -8.70 -12.20 1.38
N TRP A 285 -7.81 -11.20 1.35
CA TRP A 285 -7.78 -10.16 0.32
C TRP A 285 -6.74 -10.39 -0.78
N GLY A 286 -6.09 -11.56 -0.80
CA GLY A 286 -5.14 -11.91 -1.84
C GLY A 286 -3.70 -11.44 -1.57
N LEU A 287 -3.45 -10.77 -0.45
CA LEU A 287 -2.12 -10.30 -0.08
C LEU A 287 -1.28 -11.45 0.45
N ARG A 288 0.00 -11.48 0.08
CA ARG A 288 0.93 -12.54 0.44
C ARG A 288 2.05 -11.98 1.31
N ASP A 289 2.68 -12.89 2.04
CA ASP A 289 3.85 -12.63 2.88
C ASP A 289 3.61 -11.52 3.92
N MET A 290 2.35 -11.36 4.36
CA MET A 290 1.99 -10.42 5.43
C MET A 290 2.49 -10.89 6.82
N HIS A 291 3.08 -12.08 6.91
CA HIS A 291 3.59 -12.73 8.11
C HIS A 291 4.95 -13.35 7.79
N GLY A 292 6.04 -12.60 7.90
CA GLY A 292 7.40 -13.08 7.60
C GLY A 292 7.89 -12.73 6.19
N ASN A 293 8.82 -13.54 5.69
CA ASN A 293 9.68 -13.26 4.54
C ASN A 293 10.57 -12.04 4.79
N VAL A 294 10.12 -10.82 4.56
CA VAL A 294 10.85 -9.62 4.96
C VAL A 294 9.92 -8.68 5.70
N ALA A 295 10.43 -8.05 6.74
CA ALA A 295 9.66 -7.09 7.48
C ALA A 295 9.57 -5.78 6.69
N GLU A 296 8.47 -5.06 6.83
CA GLU A 296 8.12 -4.02 5.87
C GLU A 296 8.07 -2.64 6.53
N TRP A 297 8.73 -1.68 5.88
CA TRP A 297 8.57 -0.27 6.21
C TRP A 297 7.11 0.18 6.09
N VAL A 298 6.65 0.91 7.11
CA VAL A 298 5.43 1.72 7.03
C VAL A 298 5.79 3.19 7.26
N LEU A 299 4.87 4.08 6.88
CA LEU A 299 5.04 5.53 6.92
C LEU A 299 5.15 6.10 8.35
N ASP A 300 4.65 5.40 9.35
CA ASP A 300 4.56 5.90 10.71
C ASP A 300 5.92 5.93 11.43
N SER A 301 6.14 6.99 12.20
CA SER A 301 7.13 7.02 13.27
C SER A 301 6.69 6.11 14.42
N TYR A 302 7.63 5.37 14.98
CA TYR A 302 7.43 4.53 16.14
C TYR A 302 7.41 5.36 17.41
N LEU A 303 6.24 5.42 18.06
CA LEU A 303 6.09 5.84 19.45
C LEU A 303 5.46 4.67 20.24
N PRO A 304 6.06 4.25 21.37
CA PRO A 304 5.59 3.09 22.14
C PRO A 304 4.20 3.32 22.76
N ASP A 305 3.83 4.58 22.99
CA ASP A 305 2.55 4.99 23.59
C ASP A 305 1.52 5.49 22.55
N ALA A 306 1.79 5.33 21.25
CA ALA A 306 0.97 5.89 20.17
C ALA A 306 -0.52 5.49 20.26
N TYR A 307 -0.81 4.26 20.67
CA TYR A 307 -2.18 3.74 20.71
C TYR A 307 -2.95 4.27 21.93
N GLY A 308 -2.28 4.48 23.05
CA GLY A 308 -2.91 5.00 24.28
C GLY A 308 -3.34 6.47 24.18
N LYS A 309 -2.88 7.20 23.15
CA LYS A 309 -3.26 8.60 22.91
C LYS A 309 -4.60 8.75 22.17
N ARG A 310 -5.28 7.65 21.83
CA ARG A 310 -6.46 7.63 20.94
C ARG A 310 -7.78 7.35 21.67
N ASP A 311 -7.86 7.65 22.96
CA ASP A 311 -9.00 7.30 23.81
C ASP A 311 -10.33 7.92 23.34
N GLY A 312 -11.32 7.06 23.07
CA GLY A 312 -12.74 7.40 23.08
C GLY A 312 -13.43 7.70 21.74
N GLN A 313 -12.71 7.84 20.61
CA GLN A 313 -13.31 7.98 19.29
C GLN A 313 -12.52 7.20 18.22
N PRO A 314 -13.19 6.60 17.23
CA PRO A 314 -12.51 5.92 16.13
C PRO A 314 -11.60 6.88 15.36
N ALA A 315 -10.30 6.57 15.29
CA ALA A 315 -9.37 7.39 14.53
C ALA A 315 -9.57 7.16 13.02
N LYS A 316 -9.80 8.21 12.24
CA LYS A 316 -9.88 8.11 10.78
C LYS A 316 -8.50 8.28 10.16
N ASP A 317 -8.05 7.29 9.38
CA ASP A 317 -6.76 7.25 8.68
C ASP A 317 -5.58 7.76 9.54
N PRO A 318 -5.37 7.16 10.73
CA PRO A 318 -4.37 7.67 11.65
C PRO A 318 -2.96 7.52 11.09
N LEU A 319 -2.16 8.55 11.29
CA LEU A 319 -0.75 8.60 10.94
C LEU A 319 0.02 9.27 12.08
N VAL A 320 1.11 8.63 12.50
CA VAL A 320 2.02 9.17 13.51
C VAL A 320 3.29 9.67 12.82
N ILE A 321 3.50 10.98 12.83
CA ILE A 321 4.75 11.60 12.37
C ILE A 321 5.44 12.26 13.56
N ALA A 322 6.62 11.77 13.90
CA ALA A 322 7.49 12.33 14.93
C ALA A 322 8.91 12.43 14.35
N PRO A 323 9.34 13.62 13.88
CA PRO A 323 10.67 13.80 13.31
C PRO A 323 11.77 13.27 14.24
N LYS A 324 12.76 12.57 13.68
CA LYS A 324 13.88 11.94 14.40
C LYS A 324 13.50 10.78 15.33
N ALA A 325 12.24 10.40 15.43
CA ALA A 325 11.88 9.13 16.05
C ALA A 325 12.23 7.98 15.08
N PRO A 326 12.47 6.76 15.61
CA PRO A 326 12.52 5.58 14.77
C PRO A 326 11.24 5.42 13.94
N HIS A 327 11.31 4.65 12.85
CA HIS A 327 10.15 4.29 12.03
C HIS A 327 9.61 2.92 12.43
N VAL A 328 8.32 2.69 12.17
CA VAL A 328 7.70 1.40 12.41
C VAL A 328 8.03 0.45 11.25
N VAL A 329 8.29 -0.81 11.60
CA VAL A 329 8.38 -1.96 10.68
C VAL A 329 7.36 -3.01 11.13
N ARG A 330 6.72 -3.67 10.17
CA ARG A 330 5.63 -4.63 10.40
C ARG A 330 5.92 -5.99 9.74
N GLY A 331 5.17 -7.03 10.13
CA GLY A 331 5.14 -8.33 9.45
C GLY A 331 6.13 -9.38 9.94
N GLY A 332 7.24 -8.98 10.56
CA GLY A 332 8.34 -9.91 10.87
C GLY A 332 9.05 -10.38 9.61
N SER A 333 10.07 -11.21 9.76
CA SER A 333 10.93 -11.62 8.64
C SER A 333 11.34 -13.09 8.71
N TRP A 334 12.09 -13.52 7.71
CA TRP A 334 12.67 -14.86 7.59
C TRP A 334 13.56 -15.26 8.77
N GLU A 335 14.07 -14.30 9.54
CA GLU A 335 14.93 -14.52 10.72
C GLU A 335 14.19 -14.34 12.05
N ASP A 336 12.89 -14.03 12.03
CA ASP A 336 12.11 -13.77 13.24
C ASP A 336 11.30 -15.00 13.69
N ASP A 337 11.09 -15.11 15.00
CA ASP A 337 10.20 -16.09 15.64
C ASP A 337 8.70 -15.72 15.44
N PRO A 338 7.77 -16.70 15.55
CA PRO A 338 6.34 -16.50 15.34
C PRO A 338 5.70 -15.31 16.08
N ASP A 339 6.18 -14.94 17.27
CA ASP A 339 5.63 -13.83 18.07
C ASP A 339 5.80 -12.46 17.41
N ARG A 340 6.79 -12.34 16.51
CA ARG A 340 7.07 -11.14 15.70
C ARG A 340 6.29 -11.08 14.39
N LEU A 341 5.71 -12.20 13.97
CA LEU A 341 4.95 -12.30 12.71
C LEU A 341 3.46 -11.98 12.88
N ARG A 342 2.97 -11.82 14.10
CA ARG A 342 1.55 -11.52 14.38
C ARG A 342 1.14 -10.21 13.69
N SER A 343 -0.12 -10.12 13.27
CA SER A 343 -0.71 -8.92 12.65
C SER A 343 -0.51 -7.66 13.49
N ALA A 344 -0.53 -7.77 14.82
CA ALA A 344 -0.34 -6.65 15.73
C ALA A 344 1.14 -6.33 16.04
N ALA A 345 2.10 -7.21 15.74
CA ALA A 345 3.49 -7.09 16.21
C ALA A 345 4.26 -5.93 15.56
N ARG A 346 4.67 -4.95 16.37
CA ARG A 346 5.36 -3.73 15.92
C ARG A 346 6.87 -3.86 16.19
N ARG A 347 7.69 -3.28 15.32
CA ARG A 347 9.15 -3.16 15.55
C ARG A 347 9.60 -1.74 15.23
N ALA A 348 10.35 -1.13 16.15
CA ALA A 348 11.00 0.15 15.91
C ALA A 348 12.26 -0.04 15.06
N SER A 349 12.55 0.92 14.18
CA SER A 349 13.85 0.97 13.52
C SER A 349 14.99 1.18 14.51
N SER A 350 16.18 0.73 14.13
CA SER A 350 17.35 0.82 14.97
C SER A 350 18.56 1.34 14.19
N PRO A 351 19.33 2.29 14.73
CA PRO A 351 20.63 2.66 14.15
C PRO A 351 21.60 1.47 14.03
N ALA A 352 21.35 0.39 14.78
CA ALA A 352 22.08 -0.87 14.66
C ALA A 352 22.02 -1.50 13.26
N TRP A 353 20.97 -1.23 12.48
CA TRP A 353 20.75 -1.79 11.15
C TRP A 353 21.66 -1.18 10.08
N ASN A 354 22.44 -0.15 10.41
CA ASN A 354 23.44 0.41 9.51
C ASN A 354 24.80 0.59 10.20
N ARG A 355 25.07 -0.19 11.26
CA ARG A 355 26.25 -0.04 12.11
C ARG A 355 27.53 -0.29 11.32
N GLN A 356 27.54 -1.27 10.43
CA GLN A 356 28.70 -1.69 9.65
C GLN A 356 28.95 -0.83 8.40
N ASP A 357 28.10 0.15 8.11
CA ASP A 357 28.38 1.08 6.99
C ASP A 357 29.68 1.85 7.26
N PRO A 358 30.71 1.68 6.41
CA PRO A 358 32.01 2.30 6.61
C PRO A 358 32.02 3.80 6.30
N GLN A 359 30.94 4.36 5.74
CA GLN A 359 30.87 5.76 5.36
C GLN A 359 30.72 6.70 6.57
N ASN A 360 31.27 7.91 6.45
CA ASN A 360 31.08 9.01 7.40
C ASN A 360 30.71 10.31 6.65
N PRO A 361 29.49 10.85 6.80
CA PRO A 361 28.34 10.24 7.50
C PRO A 361 27.90 8.93 6.83
N LYS A 362 27.15 8.11 7.58
CA LYS A 362 26.54 6.87 7.06
C LYS A 362 25.58 7.17 5.91
N SER A 363 25.39 6.19 5.04
CA SER A 363 24.45 6.26 3.93
C SER A 363 23.04 6.52 4.42
N ILE A 364 22.36 7.45 3.75
CA ILE A 364 20.93 7.69 3.92
C ILE A 364 20.08 6.70 3.12
N TRP A 365 20.69 5.84 2.30
CA TRP A 365 20.01 4.96 1.34
C TRP A 365 19.94 3.50 1.77
N TYR A 366 20.93 3.03 2.52
CA TYR A 366 21.17 1.60 2.73
C TYR A 366 21.26 1.24 4.20
N LEU A 367 20.89 -0.01 4.50
CA LEU A 367 21.01 -0.66 5.81
C LEU A 367 21.94 -1.88 5.69
N THR A 368 23.22 -1.70 6.00
CA THR A 368 24.23 -2.76 5.87
C THR A 368 24.03 -3.94 6.81
N ASP A 369 23.33 -3.75 7.92
CA ASP A 369 22.94 -4.78 8.88
C ASP A 369 21.40 -5.01 8.88
N GLY A 370 20.68 -4.50 7.87
CA GLY A 370 19.22 -4.54 7.77
C GLY A 370 18.68 -5.49 6.71
N GLY A 371 19.31 -6.67 6.55
CA GLY A 371 18.99 -7.66 5.50
C GLY A 371 17.61 -8.28 5.55
N MET A 372 16.85 -7.97 6.58
CA MET A 372 15.49 -8.44 6.82
C MET A 372 14.42 -7.38 6.52
N ILE A 373 14.82 -6.18 6.08
CA ILE A 373 13.92 -5.05 5.87
C ILE A 373 13.67 -4.83 4.40
N GLY A 374 12.41 -4.99 3.98
CA GLY A 374 11.88 -4.59 2.68
C GLY A 374 10.72 -3.61 2.84
N PHE A 375 9.82 -3.56 1.86
CA PHE A 375 8.62 -2.73 1.91
C PHE A 375 7.60 -3.14 0.85
N ARG A 376 6.38 -2.64 1.01
CA ARG A 376 5.33 -2.62 -0.02
C ARG A 376 4.81 -1.20 -0.20
N VAL A 377 4.08 -0.94 -1.28
CA VAL A 377 3.57 0.39 -1.60
C VAL A 377 2.05 0.42 -1.60
N VAL A 378 1.48 1.58 -1.27
CA VAL A 378 0.06 1.86 -1.42
C VAL A 378 -0.17 3.00 -2.40
N ARG A 379 -1.34 2.95 -3.05
CA ARG A 379 -1.96 4.07 -3.74
C ARG A 379 -3.24 4.42 -2.98
N PRO A 380 -3.30 5.51 -2.21
CA PRO A 380 -4.53 5.91 -1.57
C PRO A 380 -5.55 6.39 -2.61
N MET A 381 -6.84 6.26 -2.30
CA MET A 381 -7.90 6.79 -3.16
C MET A 381 -7.85 8.32 -3.25
N ASN A 382 -7.52 8.97 -2.14
CA ASN A 382 -7.36 10.41 -2.07
C ASN A 382 -5.94 10.82 -2.43
N ILE A 383 -5.82 11.73 -3.39
CA ILE A 383 -4.56 12.39 -3.71
C ILE A 383 -4.44 13.59 -2.75
N PRO A 384 -3.41 13.65 -1.89
CA PRO A 384 -3.19 14.81 -1.04
C PRO A 384 -2.66 15.99 -1.85
N ASP A 385 -2.66 17.19 -1.28
CA ASP A 385 -2.05 18.35 -1.92
C ASP A 385 -0.54 18.18 -2.10
N VAL A 386 0.05 18.94 -3.03
CA VAL A 386 1.47 18.88 -3.38
C VAL A 386 2.42 19.02 -2.19
N ILE A 387 2.09 19.83 -1.16
CA ILE A 387 2.96 20.01 0.00
C ILE A 387 2.89 18.78 0.89
N THR A 388 1.70 18.25 1.12
CA THR A 388 1.50 17.01 1.87
C THR A 388 2.21 15.85 1.18
N MET A 389 2.05 15.68 -0.13
CA MET A 389 2.79 14.67 -0.91
C MET A 389 4.30 14.79 -0.74
N HIS A 390 4.83 16.01 -0.91
CA HIS A 390 6.26 16.28 -0.76
C HIS A 390 6.76 15.87 0.64
N ARG A 391 6.05 16.28 1.69
CA ARG A 391 6.44 15.96 3.06
C ARG A 391 6.44 14.45 3.32
N LEU A 392 5.42 13.72 2.87
CA LEU A 392 5.34 12.25 3.08
C LEU A 392 6.47 11.49 2.39
N TRP A 393 6.99 11.96 1.25
CA TRP A 393 8.14 11.35 0.60
C TRP A 393 9.50 11.75 1.20
N ASN A 394 9.54 12.82 1.99
CA ASN A 394 10.81 13.45 2.39
C ASN A 394 11.03 13.58 3.90
N PHE A 395 10.05 13.29 4.75
CA PHE A 395 10.17 13.54 6.20
C PHE A 395 11.23 12.68 6.90
N SER A 396 11.63 11.56 6.30
CA SER A 396 12.67 10.66 6.81
C SER A 396 14.10 11.06 6.43
N LYS A 397 14.29 12.18 5.74
CA LYS A 397 15.63 12.65 5.37
C LYS A 397 16.41 13.03 6.63
N GLY A 398 17.50 12.33 6.92
CA GLY A 398 18.33 12.57 8.10
C GLY A 398 17.77 11.94 9.39
N GLU A 399 17.16 10.75 9.28
CA GLU A 399 16.94 9.84 10.41
C GLU A 399 18.18 9.75 11.33
N PRO A 400 17.99 9.57 12.65
CA PRO A 400 19.02 9.73 13.68
C PRO A 400 20.26 8.83 13.54
#